data_AF-A0A401KAF1-F1
#
_entry.id   AF-A0A401KAF1-F1
#
_cell.length_a   1.000
_cell.length_b   1.000
_cell.length_c   1.000
_cell.angle_alpha   90.00
_cell.angle_beta   90.00
_cell.angle_gamma   90.00
#
_symmetry.space_group_name_H-M   'P 1'
#
loop_
_entity.id
_entity.type
_entity.pdbx_description
1 polymer ?
#
loop_
_entity_poly.entity_id
_entity_poly.type
_entity_poly.pdbx_seq_one_letter_code
_entity_poly.pdbx_strand_id
1 'polypeptide(L)'
;MLPNVDEGAAAAADALPIEIPSFVVGKSYSRREEITGKFGGSAQSGIAPSRQSPAIFLFFGNGAQHGYHDAFDAFGYLSYVGEGQLGDMKMTKGNLAVASHAKDGRALHVFEMKGKGKPCEYKGEYSCDSHSIERGLDRNGSERNVIVFRLIPVSSTLRRELDDMPDANDSAATGQAGQSDFPKLREAAIAACQPGTPVPDPKETARIAYQRSAQVKRYVLARAQGHCELCEEPAPFNRKSDGTPYLEPHHINRLSDGGLDHPKYVGAICPTCHRLIHFGVNGQQRNDELRGRIAAKEAEFGGEDSL
;
A
#
# COMPACT_ATOMS: atom_id res chain seq x y z
N MET A 1 -42.11 -41.85 17.43
CA MET A 1 -41.75 -40.44 17.17
C MET A 1 -40.58 -40.08 18.06
N LEU A 2 -39.38 -40.03 17.48
CA LEU A 2 -38.20 -39.40 18.05
C LEU A 2 -37.62 -38.56 16.89
N PRO A 3 -37.49 -37.24 17.02
CA PRO A 3 -36.88 -36.43 15.98
C PRO A 3 -35.35 -36.52 16.05
N ASN A 4 -34.74 -36.76 14.90
CA ASN A 4 -33.31 -36.55 14.66
C ASN A 4 -32.99 -35.06 14.85
N VAL A 5 -32.01 -34.74 15.68
CA VAL A 5 -31.31 -33.46 15.68
C VAL A 5 -30.04 -33.64 14.87
N ASP A 6 -30.05 -33.08 13.67
CA ASP A 6 -28.90 -32.97 12.79
C ASP A 6 -28.13 -31.71 13.21
N GLU A 7 -27.12 -31.87 14.08
CA GLU A 7 -26.17 -30.81 14.41
C GLU A 7 -25.16 -30.66 13.27
N GLY A 8 -25.58 -29.92 12.24
CA GLY A 8 -24.68 -29.38 11.22
C GLY A 8 -23.86 -28.25 11.79
N ALA A 9 -22.79 -28.57 12.53
CA ALA A 9 -21.72 -27.63 12.84
C ALA A 9 -21.02 -27.24 11.53
N ALA A 10 -21.42 -26.10 10.96
CA ALA A 10 -20.70 -25.48 9.86
C ALA A 10 -19.29 -25.09 10.35
N ALA A 11 -18.30 -25.91 9.99
CA ALA A 11 -16.90 -25.58 10.18
C ALA A 11 -16.61 -24.25 9.49
N ALA A 12 -16.12 -23.27 10.28
CA ALA A 12 -15.55 -22.05 9.74
C ALA A 12 -14.45 -22.43 8.75
N ALA A 13 -14.64 -22.05 7.49
CA ALA A 13 -13.65 -22.28 6.44
C ALA A 13 -12.37 -21.50 6.82
N ASP A 14 -11.34 -22.25 7.20
CA ASP A 14 -10.00 -21.75 7.49
C ASP A 14 -9.46 -21.10 6.20
N ALA A 15 -9.47 -19.77 6.13
CA ALA A 15 -9.00 -19.04 4.97
C ALA A 15 -7.49 -19.24 4.87
N LEU A 16 -7.02 -19.86 3.78
CA LEU A 16 -5.60 -20.02 3.50
C LEU A 16 -4.88 -18.67 3.63
N PRO A 17 -3.66 -18.64 4.21
CA PRO A 17 -2.93 -17.40 4.40
C PRO A 17 -2.68 -16.72 3.06
N ILE A 18 -3.08 -15.45 2.97
CA ILE A 18 -2.90 -14.61 1.78
C ILE A 18 -1.41 -14.50 1.46
N GLU A 19 -0.99 -15.02 0.31
CA GLU A 19 0.39 -14.92 -0.17
C GLU A 19 0.70 -13.46 -0.57
N ILE A 20 1.69 -12.85 0.09
CA ILE A 20 2.15 -11.50 -0.25
C ILE A 20 3.18 -11.59 -1.39
N PRO A 21 2.99 -10.85 -2.50
CA PRO A 21 3.94 -10.86 -3.58
C PRO A 21 5.33 -10.36 -3.14
N SER A 22 6.35 -11.17 -3.35
CA SER A 22 7.74 -10.82 -3.06
C SER A 22 8.56 -10.85 -4.35
N PHE A 23 9.09 -9.68 -4.73
CA PHE A 23 9.88 -9.50 -5.94
C PHE A 23 11.16 -8.71 -5.64
N VAL A 24 12.22 -9.00 -6.40
CA VAL A 24 13.53 -8.35 -6.27
C VAL A 24 13.68 -7.34 -7.41
N VAL A 25 13.97 -6.09 -7.07
CA VAL A 25 14.15 -5.01 -8.05
C VAL A 25 15.24 -5.39 -9.05
N GLY A 26 14.97 -5.17 -10.34
CA GLY A 26 15.87 -5.54 -11.45
C GLY A 26 15.81 -7.02 -11.86
N LYS A 27 15.17 -7.89 -11.08
CA LYS A 27 14.94 -9.29 -11.48
C LYS A 27 13.75 -9.36 -12.45
N SER A 28 13.84 -10.29 -13.40
CA SER A 28 12.77 -10.54 -14.36
C SER A 28 11.91 -11.74 -13.99
N TYR A 29 10.62 -11.65 -14.28
CA TYR A 29 9.61 -12.64 -13.91
C TYR A 29 8.67 -12.94 -15.09
N SER A 30 8.27 -14.20 -15.23
CA SER A 30 7.24 -14.63 -16.17
C SER A 30 5.88 -14.06 -15.76
N ARG A 31 5.31 -13.19 -16.60
CA ARG A 31 3.98 -12.61 -16.33
C ARG A 31 2.93 -13.68 -16.11
N ARG A 32 2.93 -14.74 -16.93
CA ARG A 32 1.90 -15.78 -16.87
C ARG A 32 2.10 -16.77 -15.74
N GLU A 33 3.33 -17.15 -15.43
CA GLU A 33 3.59 -18.23 -14.48
C GLU A 33 3.89 -17.71 -13.07
N GLU A 34 4.64 -16.61 -12.97
CA GLU A 34 5.15 -16.12 -11.69
C GLU A 34 4.36 -14.92 -11.14
N ILE A 35 3.58 -14.23 -11.98
CA ILE A 35 2.78 -13.06 -11.57
C ILE A 35 1.28 -13.39 -11.65
N THR A 36 0.68 -13.32 -12.84
CA THR A 36 -0.78 -13.47 -12.98
C THR A 36 -1.26 -14.89 -12.79
N GLY A 37 -0.38 -15.89 -12.99
CA GLY A 37 -0.69 -17.30 -12.71
C GLY A 37 -0.80 -17.59 -11.23
N LYS A 38 0.06 -16.98 -10.41
CA LYS A 38 0.05 -17.11 -8.95
C LYS A 38 -1.01 -16.23 -8.30
N PHE A 39 -1.02 -14.95 -8.64
CA PHE A 39 -1.81 -13.95 -7.92
C PHE A 39 -3.14 -13.59 -8.64
N GLY A 40 -3.37 -14.12 -9.84
CA GLY A 40 -4.50 -13.75 -10.67
C GLY A 40 -4.35 -12.38 -11.33
N GLY A 41 -5.46 -11.83 -11.82
CA GLY A 41 -5.49 -10.58 -12.57
C GLY A 41 -5.38 -10.78 -14.09
N SER A 42 -5.44 -9.69 -14.85
CA SER A 42 -5.45 -9.75 -16.31
C SER A 42 -4.08 -10.15 -16.86
N ALA A 43 -4.03 -11.14 -17.75
CA ALA A 43 -2.83 -11.52 -18.50
C ALA A 43 -2.53 -10.61 -19.70
N GLN A 44 -3.44 -9.68 -20.02
CA GLN A 44 -3.34 -8.80 -21.20
C GLN A 44 -3.30 -7.30 -20.86
N SER A 45 -4.10 -6.82 -19.88
CA SER A 45 -4.16 -5.38 -19.56
C SER A 45 -2.88 -4.89 -18.90
N GLY A 46 -2.50 -3.63 -19.11
CA GLY A 46 -1.40 -3.01 -18.36
C GLY A 46 -1.68 -2.98 -16.86
N ILE A 47 -2.95 -2.82 -16.47
CA ILE A 47 -3.37 -2.80 -15.06
C ILE A 47 -4.01 -4.15 -14.71
N ALA A 48 -3.42 -4.86 -13.77
CA ALA A 48 -3.87 -6.19 -13.34
C ALA A 48 -4.03 -6.24 -11.81
N PRO A 49 -5.22 -5.87 -11.30
CA PRO A 49 -5.54 -6.10 -9.90
C PRO A 49 -5.52 -7.61 -9.59
N SER A 50 -4.75 -8.01 -8.59
CA SER A 50 -4.70 -9.38 -8.07
C SER A 50 -6.06 -9.84 -7.54
N ARG A 51 -6.33 -11.14 -7.61
CA ARG A 51 -7.52 -11.76 -6.98
C ARG A 51 -7.16 -12.52 -5.70
N GLN A 52 -5.87 -12.78 -5.49
CA GLN A 52 -5.35 -13.62 -4.41
C GLN A 52 -4.58 -12.83 -3.35
N SER A 53 -4.25 -11.57 -3.64
CA SER A 53 -3.42 -10.73 -2.75
C SER A 53 -3.82 -9.25 -2.85
N PRO A 54 -3.54 -8.45 -1.80
CA PRO A 54 -3.75 -7.00 -1.79
C PRO A 54 -2.70 -6.28 -2.65
N ALA A 55 -2.61 -6.65 -3.92
CA ALA A 55 -1.64 -6.11 -4.88
C ALA A 55 -2.32 -5.76 -6.20
N ILE A 56 -1.77 -4.78 -6.89
CA ILE A 56 -2.11 -4.43 -8.27
C ILE A 56 -0.81 -4.44 -9.06
N PHE A 57 -0.75 -5.26 -10.11
CA PHE A 57 0.41 -5.36 -10.97
C PHE A 57 0.24 -4.40 -12.15
N LEU A 58 1.22 -3.53 -12.35
CA LEU A 58 1.26 -2.55 -13.43
C LEU A 58 2.34 -2.96 -14.42
N PHE A 59 1.99 -3.00 -15.70
CA PHE A 59 2.88 -3.41 -16.79
C PHE A 59 2.95 -2.28 -17.82
N PHE A 60 4.15 -1.75 -18.05
CA PHE A 60 4.40 -0.67 -19.02
C PHE A 60 5.45 -1.08 -20.06
N GLY A 61 5.60 -0.29 -21.13
CA GLY A 61 6.67 -0.46 -22.13
C GLY A 61 6.29 -1.20 -23.42
N ASN A 62 5.03 -1.62 -23.60
CA ASN A 62 4.54 -2.17 -24.87
C ASN A 62 3.42 -1.35 -25.53
N GLY A 63 3.19 -0.13 -25.05
CA GLY A 63 1.99 0.66 -25.32
C GLY A 63 2.17 1.86 -26.26
N ALA A 64 3.39 2.16 -26.72
CA ALA A 64 3.66 3.36 -27.55
C ALA A 64 2.76 3.43 -28.80
N GLN A 65 2.47 2.27 -29.42
CA GLN A 65 1.56 2.13 -30.57
C GLN A 65 0.08 2.44 -30.27
N HIS A 66 -0.28 2.64 -29.00
CA HIS A 66 -1.62 3.00 -28.53
C HIS A 66 -1.65 4.38 -27.84
N GLY A 67 -0.59 5.17 -28.02
CA GLY A 67 -0.45 6.50 -27.41
C GLY A 67 -0.01 6.48 -25.95
N TYR A 68 0.47 5.34 -25.43
CA TYR A 68 0.97 5.24 -24.07
C TYR A 68 2.44 5.68 -24.00
N HIS A 69 2.69 6.78 -23.29
CA HIS A 69 4.02 7.34 -23.07
C HIS A 69 4.38 7.26 -21.58
N ASP A 70 4.59 6.03 -21.11
CA ASP A 70 5.07 5.83 -19.75
C ASP A 70 6.53 6.26 -19.63
N ALA A 71 6.86 7.08 -18.64
CA ALA A 71 8.20 7.62 -18.48
C ALA A 71 8.60 7.75 -17.01
N PHE A 72 9.84 7.37 -16.73
CA PHE A 72 10.49 7.76 -15.48
C PHE A 72 11.10 9.15 -15.61
N ASP A 73 10.95 9.97 -14.58
CA ASP A 73 11.72 11.20 -14.44
C ASP A 73 13.06 10.96 -13.74
N ALA A 74 13.86 12.02 -13.59
CA ALA A 74 15.17 11.97 -12.94
C ALA A 74 15.13 11.58 -11.45
N PHE A 75 13.94 11.66 -10.83
CA PHE A 75 13.72 11.33 -9.42
C PHE A 75 13.13 9.92 -9.23
N GLY A 76 12.91 9.20 -10.34
CA GLY A 76 12.34 7.85 -10.33
C GLY A 76 10.82 7.83 -10.18
N TYR A 77 10.14 8.97 -10.36
CA TYR A 77 8.69 9.00 -10.47
C TYR A 77 8.26 8.49 -11.83
N LEU A 78 7.20 7.69 -11.86
CA LEU A 78 6.66 7.13 -13.09
C LEU A 78 5.36 7.84 -13.45
N SER A 79 5.35 8.49 -14.61
CA SER A 79 4.11 8.84 -15.31
C SER A 79 3.58 7.57 -15.96
N TYR A 80 2.48 7.04 -15.44
CA TYR A 80 1.86 5.81 -15.91
C TYR A 80 0.51 6.11 -16.55
N VAL A 81 0.34 5.73 -17.81
CA VAL A 81 -0.89 6.02 -18.53
C VAL A 81 -1.98 4.99 -18.24
N GLY A 82 -3.19 5.46 -17.95
CA GLY A 82 -4.34 4.63 -17.61
C GLY A 82 -4.85 3.73 -18.75
N GLU A 83 -5.72 2.78 -18.41
CA GLU A 83 -6.34 1.88 -19.38
C GLU A 83 -7.52 2.50 -20.13
N GLY A 84 -7.74 2.03 -21.37
CA GLY A 84 -8.76 2.50 -22.30
C GLY A 84 -8.11 2.86 -23.63
N GLN A 85 -8.55 2.27 -24.75
CA GLN A 85 -7.91 2.44 -26.06
C GLN A 85 -8.68 3.32 -27.05
N LEU A 86 -9.98 3.51 -26.81
CA LEU A 86 -10.89 4.21 -27.72
C LEU A 86 -11.69 5.25 -26.93
N GLY A 87 -11.74 6.48 -27.45
CA GLY A 87 -12.38 7.61 -26.80
C GLY A 87 -11.80 7.95 -25.43
N ASP A 88 -12.51 8.84 -24.73
CA ASP A 88 -12.11 9.33 -23.41
C ASP A 88 -11.96 8.19 -22.41
N MET A 89 -10.79 8.17 -21.74
CA MET A 89 -10.55 7.27 -20.62
C MET A 89 -11.50 7.58 -19.47
N LYS A 90 -11.93 6.54 -18.77
CA LYS A 90 -12.86 6.64 -17.65
C LYS A 90 -12.18 6.17 -16.37
N MET A 91 -12.46 6.85 -15.26
CA MET A 91 -11.99 6.46 -13.93
C MET A 91 -12.81 5.26 -13.40
N THR A 92 -12.64 4.11 -14.06
CA THR A 92 -13.36 2.86 -13.79
C THR A 92 -12.40 1.68 -13.88
N LYS A 93 -12.77 0.52 -13.32
CA LYS A 93 -12.01 -0.73 -13.41
C LYS A 93 -10.53 -0.54 -13.00
N GLY A 94 -9.57 -0.78 -13.90
CA GLY A 94 -8.14 -0.66 -13.60
C GLY A 94 -7.74 0.75 -13.19
N ASN A 95 -8.27 1.77 -13.86
CA ASN A 95 -7.98 3.18 -13.51
C ASN A 95 -8.47 3.50 -12.09
N LEU A 96 -9.69 3.06 -11.76
CA LEU A 96 -10.23 3.23 -10.41
C LEU A 96 -9.37 2.46 -9.39
N ALA A 97 -8.96 1.22 -9.71
CA ALA A 97 -8.12 0.42 -8.82
C ALA A 97 -6.77 1.07 -8.54
N VAL A 98 -6.16 1.75 -9.53
CA VAL A 98 -4.94 2.55 -9.30
C VAL A 98 -5.24 3.78 -8.45
N ALA A 99 -6.33 4.51 -8.71
CA ALA A 99 -6.69 5.70 -7.94
C ALA A 99 -7.07 5.39 -6.48
N SER A 100 -7.75 4.27 -6.23
CA SER A 100 -8.18 3.86 -4.89
C SER A 100 -7.18 2.96 -4.17
N HIS A 101 -6.06 2.59 -4.81
CA HIS A 101 -5.17 1.53 -4.32
C HIS A 101 -4.74 1.76 -2.86
N ALA A 102 -4.41 3.01 -2.50
CA ALA A 102 -3.91 3.33 -1.18
C ALA A 102 -5.02 3.21 -0.13
N LYS A 103 -6.22 3.74 -0.43
CA LYS A 103 -7.42 3.61 0.41
C LYS A 103 -7.84 2.16 0.59
N ASP A 104 -7.77 1.38 -0.47
CA ASP A 104 -8.18 -0.03 -0.48
C ASP A 104 -7.13 -0.93 0.18
N GLY A 105 -5.96 -0.37 0.49
CA GLY A 105 -4.83 -1.13 0.99
C GLY A 105 -4.30 -2.09 -0.08
N ARG A 106 -3.90 -1.60 -1.25
CA ARG A 106 -3.34 -2.43 -2.31
C ARG A 106 -2.00 -1.88 -2.77
N ALA A 107 -0.96 -2.69 -2.70
CA ALA A 107 0.38 -2.32 -3.16
C ALA A 107 0.44 -2.28 -4.70
N LEU A 108 1.03 -1.22 -5.28
CA LEU A 108 1.28 -1.18 -6.72
C LEU A 108 2.66 -1.76 -7.01
N HIS A 109 2.71 -2.88 -7.72
CA HIS A 109 3.95 -3.50 -8.18
C HIS A 109 4.16 -3.21 -9.66
N VAL A 110 5.23 -2.48 -9.99
CA VAL A 110 5.51 -2.01 -11.35
C VAL A 110 6.50 -2.94 -12.05
N PHE A 111 6.17 -3.31 -13.28
CA PHE A 111 6.97 -4.17 -14.15
C PHE A 111 7.17 -3.54 -15.53
N GLU A 112 8.41 -3.53 -16.01
CA GLU A 112 8.75 -3.15 -17.39
C GLU A 112 8.68 -4.37 -18.31
N MET A 113 7.93 -4.26 -19.39
CA MET A 113 7.83 -5.31 -20.41
C MET A 113 9.00 -5.22 -21.38
N LYS A 114 9.82 -6.28 -21.49
CA LYS A 114 10.97 -6.34 -22.41
C LYS A 114 10.64 -6.84 -23.82
N GLY A 115 9.35 -6.92 -24.16
CA GLY A 115 8.84 -7.40 -25.45
C GLY A 115 7.92 -8.63 -25.33
N LYS A 116 7.31 -9.02 -26.45
CA LYS A 116 6.30 -10.09 -26.48
C LYS A 116 6.90 -11.44 -26.05
N GLY A 117 6.28 -12.09 -25.07
CA GLY A 117 6.69 -13.41 -24.56
C GLY A 117 7.95 -13.39 -23.69
N LYS A 118 8.60 -12.24 -23.50
CA LYS A 118 9.75 -12.11 -22.62
C LYS A 118 9.30 -11.87 -21.18
N PRO A 119 10.10 -12.30 -20.19
CA PRO A 119 9.91 -11.92 -18.79
C PRO A 119 9.84 -10.40 -18.62
N CYS A 120 9.07 -9.96 -17.63
CA CYS A 120 8.94 -8.55 -17.26
C CYS A 120 9.89 -8.24 -16.10
N GLU A 121 10.61 -7.15 -16.18
CA GLU A 121 11.57 -6.73 -15.16
C GLU A 121 10.86 -5.96 -14.04
N TYR A 122 11.03 -6.38 -12.79
CA TYR A 122 10.41 -5.70 -11.66
C TYR A 122 11.14 -4.40 -11.33
N LYS A 123 10.40 -3.29 -11.30
CA LYS A 123 10.93 -1.95 -11.02
C LYS A 123 10.79 -1.52 -9.57
N GLY A 124 9.84 -2.10 -8.85
CA GLY A 124 9.63 -1.80 -7.44
C GLY A 124 8.17 -1.65 -7.07
N GLU A 125 7.96 -1.28 -5.81
CA GLU A 125 6.67 -0.94 -5.25
C GLU A 125 6.48 0.58 -5.32
N TYR A 126 5.28 1.00 -5.72
CA TYR A 126 4.93 2.39 -5.92
C TYR A 126 3.61 2.73 -5.21
N SER A 127 3.40 4.03 -5.00
CA SER A 127 2.13 4.60 -4.58
C SER A 127 1.67 5.62 -5.62
N CYS A 128 0.38 5.64 -5.92
CA CYS A 128 -0.24 6.72 -6.69
C CYS A 128 -0.31 7.96 -5.82
N ASP A 129 0.41 9.00 -6.22
CA ASP A 129 0.39 10.27 -5.51
C ASP A 129 -0.70 11.22 -6.05
N SER A 130 -0.88 11.24 -7.36
CA SER A 130 -1.88 12.08 -8.03
C SER A 130 -2.23 11.52 -9.41
N HIS A 131 -3.28 12.05 -10.03
CA HIS A 131 -3.57 11.82 -11.44
C HIS A 131 -3.97 13.13 -12.14
N SER A 132 -3.79 13.17 -13.46
CA SER A 132 -4.19 14.27 -14.33
C SER A 132 -4.98 13.76 -15.54
N ILE A 133 -5.72 14.66 -16.17
CA ILE A 133 -6.37 14.41 -17.46
C ILE A 133 -5.63 15.23 -18.50
N GLU A 134 -5.02 14.54 -19.47
CA GLU A 134 -4.27 15.13 -20.57
C GLU A 134 -4.99 14.92 -21.90
N ARG A 135 -4.72 15.77 -22.88
CA ARG A 135 -5.18 15.56 -24.27
C ARG A 135 -4.17 14.67 -24.98
N GLY A 136 -4.66 13.58 -25.56
CA GLY A 136 -3.85 12.67 -26.36
C GLY A 136 -4.65 12.05 -27.49
N LEU A 137 -4.03 11.13 -28.22
CA LEU A 137 -4.69 10.40 -29.30
C LEU A 137 -5.15 9.03 -28.82
N ASP A 138 -6.25 8.55 -29.39
CA ASP A 138 -6.70 7.18 -29.24
C ASP A 138 -6.06 6.27 -30.29
N ARG A 139 -6.40 4.97 -30.28
CA ARG A 139 -5.86 4.00 -31.23
C ARG A 139 -6.19 4.33 -32.70
N ASN A 140 -7.23 5.11 -32.96
CA ASN A 140 -7.65 5.53 -34.29
C ASN A 140 -7.09 6.92 -34.67
N GLY A 141 -6.25 7.52 -33.82
CA GLY A 141 -5.71 8.87 -34.03
C GLY A 141 -6.71 10.00 -33.73
N SER A 142 -7.83 9.71 -33.07
CA SER A 142 -8.79 10.72 -32.64
C SER A 142 -8.37 11.32 -31.30
N GLU A 143 -8.56 12.62 -31.11
CA GLU A 143 -8.27 13.22 -29.81
C GLU A 143 -9.19 12.70 -28.71
N ARG A 144 -8.62 12.53 -27.52
CA ARG A 144 -9.34 12.04 -26.35
C ARG A 144 -8.70 12.54 -25.06
N ASN A 145 -9.46 12.43 -23.98
CA ASN A 145 -8.97 12.56 -22.62
C ASN A 145 -8.22 11.29 -22.21
N VAL A 146 -6.98 11.47 -21.75
CA VAL A 146 -6.07 10.43 -21.28
C VAL A 146 -5.82 10.64 -19.79
N ILE A 147 -6.02 9.59 -19.00
CA ILE A 147 -5.70 9.62 -17.56
C ILE A 147 -4.22 9.29 -17.41
N VAL A 148 -3.47 10.15 -16.75
CA VAL A 148 -2.05 9.93 -16.44
C VAL A 148 -1.89 9.92 -14.92
N PHE A 149 -1.39 8.81 -14.39
CA PHE A 149 -1.09 8.64 -12.97
C PHE A 149 0.37 9.01 -12.70
N ARG A 150 0.59 9.78 -11.64
CA ARG A 150 1.92 9.99 -11.09
C ARG A 150 2.17 8.99 -9.97
N LEU A 151 3.10 8.07 -10.22
CA LEU A 151 3.47 7.03 -9.26
C LEU A 151 4.84 7.33 -8.65
N ILE A 152 4.90 7.32 -7.32
CA ILE A 152 6.13 7.58 -6.56
C ILE A 152 6.64 6.26 -5.94
N PRO A 153 7.96 6.00 -5.97
CA PRO A 153 8.52 4.79 -5.40
C PRO A 153 8.36 4.80 -3.87
N VAL A 154 7.87 3.69 -3.34
CA VAL A 154 7.66 3.47 -1.90
C VAL A 154 8.99 3.42 -1.14
N SER A 155 10.08 3.02 -1.81
CA SER A 155 11.40 2.84 -1.20
C SER A 155 12.38 3.98 -1.49
N SER A 156 11.91 5.18 -1.82
CA SER A 156 12.83 6.26 -2.18
C SER A 156 13.77 6.59 -1.03
N THR A 157 15.05 6.79 -1.36
CA THR A 157 16.04 7.45 -0.49
C THR A 157 15.52 8.79 0.04
N LEU A 158 14.62 9.45 -0.70
CA LEU A 158 13.83 10.60 -0.25
C LEU A 158 13.01 10.31 1.01
N ARG A 159 12.37 9.14 1.17
CA ARG A 159 11.65 8.80 2.41
C ARG A 159 12.61 8.71 3.61
N ARG A 160 13.81 8.16 3.43
CA ARG A 160 14.84 8.15 4.49
C ARG A 160 15.32 9.56 4.85
N GLU A 161 15.57 10.42 3.86
CA GLU A 161 15.93 11.82 4.09
C GLU A 161 14.78 12.62 4.74
N LEU A 162 13.52 12.22 4.52
CA LEU A 162 12.32 12.81 5.13
C LEU A 162 12.06 12.26 6.54
N ASP A 163 12.31 10.98 6.80
CA ASP A 163 12.23 10.37 8.13
C ASP A 163 13.35 10.91 9.05
N ASP A 164 14.48 11.36 8.49
CA ASP A 164 15.56 12.07 9.20
C ASP A 164 15.28 13.57 9.38
N MET A 165 14.19 14.14 8.80
CA MET A 165 13.81 15.51 9.14
C MET A 165 13.34 15.54 10.59
N PRO A 166 13.83 16.49 11.42
CA PRO A 166 13.35 16.63 12.78
C PRO A 166 11.85 16.86 12.72
N ASP A 167 11.11 15.98 13.38
CA ASP A 167 9.66 16.04 13.47
C ASP A 167 9.29 17.40 14.07
N ALA A 168 8.94 18.38 13.22
CA ALA A 168 8.50 19.71 13.68
C ALA A 168 7.20 19.63 14.51
N ASN A 169 6.59 18.44 14.53
CA ASN A 169 5.44 18.03 15.30
C ASN A 169 5.73 16.80 16.19
N ASP A 170 6.96 16.64 16.70
CA ASP A 170 7.29 15.67 17.78
C ASP A 170 6.46 15.94 19.07
N SER A 171 5.63 17.00 19.06
CA SER A 171 4.43 17.17 19.89
C SER A 171 3.20 16.48 19.29
N ALA A 172 3.31 15.24 18.80
CA ALA A 172 2.15 14.44 18.44
C ALA A 172 1.45 14.03 19.74
N ALA A 173 0.69 14.98 20.28
CA ALA A 173 -0.18 14.88 21.43
C ALA A 173 -0.81 13.48 21.52
N THR A 174 -0.16 12.62 22.31
CA THR A 174 -0.73 11.41 22.89
C THR A 174 -0.73 11.55 24.40
N GLY A 175 -1.05 12.76 24.88
CA GLY A 175 -1.81 12.89 26.12
C GLY A 175 -3.21 12.34 25.84
N GLN A 176 -3.43 11.07 26.16
CA GLN A 176 -4.74 10.40 26.23
C GLN A 176 -5.76 10.90 25.20
N ALA A 177 -5.61 10.53 23.93
CA ALA A 177 -6.77 10.56 23.03
C ALA A 177 -7.82 9.63 23.67
N GLY A 178 -8.96 10.19 24.07
CA GLY A 178 -10.04 9.40 24.66
C GLY A 178 -10.50 8.31 23.67
N GLN A 179 -11.01 7.19 24.18
CA GLN A 179 -11.51 6.08 23.34
C GLN A 179 -12.51 6.52 22.25
N SER A 180 -13.15 7.69 22.43
CA SER A 180 -14.07 8.31 21.47
C SER A 180 -13.44 8.88 20.19
N ASP A 181 -12.12 9.08 20.14
CA ASP A 181 -11.44 9.71 19.00
C ASP A 181 -10.81 8.71 18.00
N PHE A 182 -10.82 7.41 18.32
CA PHE A 182 -10.21 6.37 17.49
C PHE A 182 -10.80 6.27 16.07
N PRO A 183 -12.13 6.24 15.88
CA PRO A 183 -12.71 6.20 14.53
C PRO A 183 -12.31 7.41 13.68
N LYS A 184 -12.24 8.61 14.30
CA LYS A 184 -11.84 9.84 13.60
C LYS A 184 -10.37 9.83 13.20
N LEU A 185 -9.48 9.35 14.07
CA LEU A 185 -8.06 9.20 13.74
C LEU A 185 -7.86 8.18 12.61
N ARG A 186 -8.65 7.11 12.60
CA ARG A 186 -8.64 6.11 11.53
C ARG A 186 -9.11 6.71 10.21
N GLU A 187 -10.23 7.41 10.23
CA GLU A 187 -10.78 8.08 9.05
C GLU A 187 -9.78 9.10 8.47
N ALA A 188 -9.14 9.90 9.33
CA ALA A 188 -8.09 10.83 8.92
C ALA A 188 -6.89 10.12 8.30
N ALA A 189 -6.46 8.99 8.87
CA ALA A 189 -5.37 8.18 8.31
C ALA A 189 -5.73 7.58 6.95
N ILE A 190 -6.95 7.08 6.77
CA ILE A 190 -7.45 6.55 5.48
C ILE A 190 -7.60 7.67 4.45
N ALA A 191 -8.14 8.82 4.85
CA ALA A 191 -8.27 9.99 3.97
C ALA A 191 -6.90 10.50 3.51
N ALA A 192 -5.90 10.47 4.40
CA ALA A 192 -4.52 10.82 4.06
C ALA A 192 -3.89 9.87 3.01
N CYS A 193 -4.39 8.65 2.86
CA CYS A 193 -3.92 7.72 1.84
C CYS A 193 -4.39 8.10 0.42
N GLN A 194 -5.39 8.97 0.26
CA GLN A 194 -5.96 9.25 -1.06
C GLN A 194 -5.03 10.10 -1.94
N PRO A 195 -4.97 9.83 -3.26
CA PRO A 195 -4.23 10.67 -4.20
C PRO A 195 -4.71 12.12 -4.15
N GLY A 196 -3.75 13.04 -4.19
CA GLY A 196 -4.01 14.47 -4.16
C GLY A 196 -4.04 15.08 -5.55
N THR A 197 -4.06 16.40 -5.59
CA THR A 197 -3.82 17.15 -6.83
C THR A 197 -2.34 17.06 -7.21
N PRO A 198 -2.01 17.00 -8.52
CA PRO A 198 -0.62 17.00 -8.97
C PRO A 198 0.13 18.25 -8.48
N VAL A 199 1.28 18.06 -7.83
CA VAL A 199 2.14 19.15 -7.35
C VAL A 199 3.48 19.11 -8.09
N PRO A 200 3.81 20.10 -8.94
CA PRO A 200 5.02 20.03 -9.77
C PRO A 200 6.34 19.95 -8.99
N ASP A 201 6.41 20.55 -7.80
CA ASP A 201 7.63 20.57 -6.99
C ASP A 201 7.84 19.23 -6.25
N PRO A 202 8.97 18.52 -6.49
CA PRO A 202 9.31 17.30 -5.78
C PRO A 202 9.44 17.50 -4.26
N LYS A 203 9.91 18.66 -3.79
CA LYS A 203 10.05 18.95 -2.35
C LYS A 203 8.69 19.08 -1.67
N GLU A 204 7.76 19.75 -2.33
CA GLU A 204 6.40 19.89 -1.83
C GLU A 204 5.65 18.56 -1.88
N THR A 205 5.85 17.76 -2.93
CA THR A 205 5.32 16.39 -3.03
C THR A 205 5.83 15.52 -1.88
N ALA A 206 7.13 15.59 -1.60
CA ALA A 206 7.76 14.90 -0.48
C ALA A 206 7.20 15.35 0.89
N ARG A 207 6.99 16.65 1.08
CA ARG A 207 6.37 17.21 2.29
C ARG A 207 4.94 16.73 2.50
N ILE A 208 4.13 16.69 1.44
CA ILE A 208 2.76 16.18 1.49
C ILE A 208 2.76 14.68 1.82
N ALA A 209 3.63 13.89 1.18
CA ALA A 209 3.79 12.47 1.48
C ALA A 209 4.15 12.25 2.96
N TYR A 210 5.11 13.03 3.49
CA TYR A 210 5.48 12.99 4.90
C TYR A 210 4.30 13.28 5.84
N GLN A 211 3.53 14.34 5.55
CA GLN A 211 2.34 14.70 6.33
C GLN A 211 1.28 13.59 6.32
N ARG A 212 1.10 12.89 5.19
CA ARG A 212 0.20 11.75 5.09
C ARG A 212 0.68 10.58 5.98
N SER A 213 1.97 10.26 5.90
CA SER A 213 2.58 9.22 6.75
C SER A 213 2.45 9.56 8.24
N ALA A 214 2.56 10.84 8.62
CA ALA A 214 2.39 11.28 10.01
C ALA A 214 0.98 10.99 10.57
N GLN A 215 -0.07 11.12 9.75
CA GLN A 215 -1.44 10.77 10.17
C GLN A 215 -1.59 9.27 10.44
N VAL A 216 -0.99 8.44 9.58
CA VAL A 216 -0.98 6.98 9.76
C VAL A 216 -0.18 6.59 11.00
N LYS A 217 1.03 7.15 11.18
CA LYS A 217 1.86 6.95 12.37
C LYS A 217 1.09 7.31 13.65
N ARG A 218 0.41 8.47 13.67
CA ARG A 218 -0.41 8.91 14.81
C ARG A 218 -1.53 7.93 15.12
N TYR A 219 -2.27 7.48 14.11
CA TYR A 219 -3.35 6.50 14.31
C TYR A 219 -2.81 5.18 14.86
N VAL A 220 -1.74 4.64 14.27
CA VAL A 220 -1.19 3.33 14.66
C VAL A 220 -0.62 3.34 16.08
N LEU A 221 0.10 4.40 16.46
CA LEU A 221 0.58 4.58 17.83
C LEU A 221 -0.57 4.71 18.84
N ALA A 222 -1.63 5.42 18.48
CA ALA A 222 -2.82 5.50 19.32
C ALA A 222 -3.50 4.13 19.44
N ARG A 223 -3.70 3.41 18.33
CA ARG A 223 -4.33 2.07 18.29
C ARG A 223 -3.60 1.07 19.18
N ALA A 224 -2.29 1.19 19.28
CA ALA A 224 -1.44 0.35 20.11
C ALA A 224 -1.61 0.59 21.62
N GLN A 225 -2.14 1.75 22.04
CA GLN A 225 -2.39 2.10 23.44
C GLN A 225 -1.17 1.84 24.35
N GLY A 226 0.03 2.14 23.83
CA GLY A 226 1.29 1.96 24.55
C GLY A 226 1.78 0.51 24.71
N HIS A 227 1.14 -0.46 24.05
CA HIS A 227 1.55 -1.86 24.04
C HIS A 227 2.01 -2.28 22.65
N CYS A 228 3.06 -3.09 22.57
CA CYS A 228 3.55 -3.62 21.31
C CYS A 228 2.48 -4.47 20.63
N GLU A 229 2.15 -4.19 19.37
CA GLU A 229 1.12 -4.93 18.63
C GLU A 229 1.58 -6.32 18.16
N LEU A 230 2.83 -6.71 18.42
CA LEU A 230 3.36 -8.05 18.18
C LEU A 230 3.50 -8.86 19.48
N CYS A 231 4.24 -8.37 20.48
CA CYS A 231 4.49 -9.13 21.71
C CYS A 231 3.56 -8.78 22.87
N GLU A 232 2.65 -7.82 22.70
CA GLU A 232 1.67 -7.33 23.70
C GLU A 232 2.27 -6.71 24.97
N GLU A 233 3.57 -6.80 25.18
CA GLU A 233 4.28 -6.12 26.25
C GLU A 233 4.14 -4.59 26.14
N PRO A 234 4.10 -3.87 27.28
CA PRO A 234 4.13 -2.41 27.29
C PRO A 234 5.40 -1.87 26.61
N ALA A 235 5.32 -0.65 26.10
CA ALA A 235 6.48 0.05 25.56
C ALA A 235 7.64 0.05 26.56
N PRO A 236 8.89 -0.21 26.12
CA PRO A 236 10.01 -0.41 27.02
C PRO A 236 10.43 0.87 27.78
N PHE A 237 10.07 2.04 27.26
CA PHE A 237 10.33 3.34 27.88
C PHE A 237 9.40 4.40 27.30
N ASN A 238 9.39 5.59 27.90
CA ASN A 238 8.65 6.75 27.41
C ASN A 238 9.57 7.72 26.67
N ARG A 239 9.03 8.43 25.67
CA ARG A 239 9.70 9.51 24.96
C ARG A 239 10.11 10.61 25.93
N LYS A 240 11.33 11.12 25.75
CA LYS A 240 11.82 12.26 26.54
C LYS A 240 11.10 13.56 26.20
N SER A 241 10.61 13.70 24.97
CA SER A 241 9.98 14.92 24.45
C SER A 241 8.62 15.20 25.10
N ASP A 242 7.77 14.17 25.24
CA ASP A 242 6.37 14.34 25.66
C ASP A 242 5.88 13.30 26.69
N GLY A 243 6.75 12.37 27.11
CA GLY A 243 6.42 11.33 28.09
C GLY A 243 5.55 10.18 27.57
N THR A 244 5.29 10.10 26.26
CA THR A 244 4.43 9.07 25.67
C THR A 244 5.15 7.73 25.50
N PRO A 245 4.44 6.58 25.50
CA PRO A 245 5.05 5.26 25.31
C PRO A 245 5.81 5.15 23.98
N TYR A 246 7.06 4.67 24.02
CA TYR A 246 7.90 4.54 22.83
C TYR A 246 7.64 3.22 22.07
N LEU A 247 6.97 3.33 20.94
CA LEU A 247 6.83 2.27 19.93
C LEU A 247 7.27 2.79 18.57
N GLU A 248 7.70 1.88 17.71
CA GLU A 248 8.18 2.11 16.35
C GLU A 248 7.13 1.61 15.36
N PRO A 249 6.57 2.49 14.49
CA PRO A 249 5.72 2.06 13.39
C PRO A 249 6.50 1.19 12.40
N HIS A 250 5.99 0.01 12.08
CA HIS A 250 6.60 -0.99 11.20
C HIS A 250 5.67 -1.38 10.06
N HIS A 251 6.16 -1.34 8.82
CA HIS A 251 5.40 -1.75 7.63
C HIS A 251 5.40 -3.26 7.44
N ILE A 252 4.21 -3.87 7.52
CA ILE A 252 4.01 -5.33 7.52
C ILE A 252 4.16 -5.94 6.12
N ASN A 253 3.89 -5.17 5.07
CA ASN A 253 3.92 -5.67 3.68
C ASN A 253 5.34 -5.83 3.12
N ARG A 254 6.37 -5.52 3.91
CA ARG A 254 7.76 -5.59 3.48
C ARG A 254 8.68 -6.01 4.64
N LEU A 255 9.80 -6.64 4.30
CA LEU A 255 10.89 -6.97 5.23
C LEU A 255 11.87 -5.80 5.43
N SER A 256 11.53 -4.60 4.96
CA SER A 256 12.30 -3.36 5.07
C SER A 256 11.34 -2.22 5.41
N ASP A 257 11.81 -1.10 5.97
CA ASP A 257 11.04 0.09 6.41
C ASP A 257 10.31 0.87 5.28
N GLY A 258 9.71 0.16 4.33
CA GLY A 258 8.93 0.74 3.25
C GLY A 258 7.66 -0.08 3.05
N GLY A 259 6.62 0.60 2.61
CA GLY A 259 5.35 0.01 2.23
C GLY A 259 4.35 1.10 1.92
N LEU A 260 3.17 0.69 1.51
CA LEU A 260 2.00 1.56 1.55
C LEU A 260 1.76 1.99 3.02
N ASP A 261 1.80 3.29 3.28
CA ASP A 261 1.44 3.88 4.57
C ASP A 261 -0.07 3.78 4.74
N HIS A 262 -0.54 2.65 5.27
CA HIS A 262 -1.97 2.38 5.46
C HIS A 262 -2.20 1.70 6.81
N PRO A 263 -3.28 2.04 7.55
CA PRO A 263 -3.62 1.43 8.84
C PRO A 263 -3.52 -0.10 8.90
N LYS A 264 -3.97 -0.79 7.84
CA LYS A 264 -3.92 -2.27 7.73
C LYS A 264 -2.52 -2.87 7.60
N TYR A 265 -1.52 -2.06 7.26
CA TYR A 265 -0.17 -2.53 6.92
C TYR A 265 0.92 -1.90 7.74
N VAL A 266 0.56 -1.16 8.79
CA VAL A 266 1.51 -0.57 9.72
C VAL A 266 1.11 -1.00 11.12
N GLY A 267 2.04 -1.56 11.88
CA GLY A 267 1.87 -1.93 13.29
C GLY A 267 2.83 -1.16 14.18
N ALA A 268 2.41 -0.76 15.38
CA ALA A 268 3.32 -0.18 16.37
C ALA A 268 3.99 -1.31 17.17
N ILE A 269 5.31 -1.41 17.09
CA ILE A 269 6.06 -2.49 17.76
C ILE A 269 7.19 -1.95 18.60
N CYS A 270 7.63 -2.71 19.60
CA CYS A 270 8.78 -2.33 20.41
C CYS A 270 10.09 -2.51 19.59
N PRO A 271 11.17 -1.79 19.94
CA PRO A 271 12.45 -1.86 19.23
C PRO A 271 13.01 -3.28 19.11
N THR A 272 12.79 -4.12 20.13
CA THR A 272 13.21 -5.52 20.13
C THR A 272 12.46 -6.33 19.07
N CYS A 273 11.13 -6.21 19.02
CA CYS A 273 10.30 -6.87 18.01
C CYS A 273 10.62 -6.37 16.60
N HIS A 274 10.86 -5.07 16.45
CA HIS A 274 11.22 -4.47 15.17
C HIS A 274 12.54 -5.03 14.64
N ARG A 275 13.59 -5.04 15.47
CA ARG A 275 14.87 -5.65 15.11
C ARG A 275 14.75 -7.15 14.84
N LEU A 276 13.92 -7.87 15.59
CA LEU A 276 13.69 -9.29 15.38
C LEU A 276 13.05 -9.57 14.01
N ILE A 277 12.11 -8.73 13.55
CA ILE A 277 11.51 -8.86 12.22
C ILE A 277 12.55 -8.68 11.11
N HIS A 278 13.42 -7.66 11.21
CA HIS A 278 14.40 -7.38 10.16
C HIS A 278 15.64 -8.28 10.17
N PHE A 279 16.11 -8.67 11.36
CA PHE A 279 17.42 -9.32 11.53
C PHE A 279 17.36 -10.69 12.19
N GLY A 280 16.21 -11.08 12.73
CA GLY A 280 16.03 -12.36 13.40
C GLY A 280 15.85 -13.52 12.43
N VAL A 281 16.31 -14.71 12.82
CA VAL A 281 16.14 -15.97 12.06
C VAL A 281 14.66 -16.23 11.73
N ASN A 282 13.77 -15.91 12.67
CA ASN A 282 12.32 -16.08 12.51
C ASN A 282 11.60 -14.77 12.15
N GLY A 283 12.31 -13.79 11.58
CA GLY A 283 11.78 -12.44 11.33
C GLY A 283 10.53 -12.43 10.43
N GLN A 284 10.54 -13.23 9.36
CA GLN A 284 9.37 -13.39 8.48
C GLN A 284 8.16 -13.94 9.23
N GLN A 285 8.34 -15.00 10.01
CA GLN A 285 7.26 -15.61 10.80
C GLN A 285 6.67 -14.59 11.79
N ARG A 286 7.51 -13.77 12.43
CA ARG A 286 7.07 -12.70 13.34
C ARG A 286 6.31 -11.59 12.62
N ASN A 287 6.74 -11.23 11.41
CA ASN A 287 6.03 -10.26 10.59
C ASN A 287 4.65 -10.79 10.14
N ASP A 288 4.55 -12.08 9.84
CA ASP A 288 3.29 -12.74 9.50
C ASP A 288 2.33 -12.82 10.71
N GLU A 289 2.87 -13.06 11.92
CA GLU A 289 2.12 -12.97 13.17
C GLU A 289 1.57 -11.56 13.40
N LEU A 290 2.41 -10.54 13.26
CA LEU A 290 1.97 -9.13 13.35
C LEU A 290 0.86 -8.83 12.34
N ARG A 291 0.96 -9.34 11.11
CA ARG A 291 -0.08 -9.19 10.09
C ARG A 291 -1.43 -9.70 10.56
N GLY A 292 -1.46 -10.91 11.12
CA GLY A 292 -2.70 -11.51 11.64
C GLY A 292 -3.32 -10.66 12.75
N ARG A 293 -2.49 -10.16 13.67
CA ARG A 293 -2.94 -9.30 14.78
C ARG A 293 -3.50 -7.97 14.28
N ILE A 294 -2.81 -7.29 13.36
CA ILE A 294 -3.31 -6.02 12.79
C ILE A 294 -4.58 -6.23 11.97
N ALA A 295 -4.66 -7.31 11.18
CA ALA A 295 -5.87 -7.64 10.44
C ALA A 295 -7.08 -7.84 11.37
N ALA A 296 -6.89 -8.53 12.50
CA ALA A 296 -7.94 -8.70 13.51
C ALA A 296 -8.39 -7.37 14.12
N LYS A 297 -7.44 -6.51 14.54
CA LYS A 297 -7.74 -5.18 15.08
C LYS A 297 -8.46 -4.28 14.09
N GLU A 298 -8.08 -4.32 12.81
CA GLU A 298 -8.70 -3.50 11.76
C GLU A 298 -10.08 -4.02 11.32
N ALA A 299 -10.35 -5.31 11.51
CA ALA A 299 -11.64 -5.91 11.19
C ALA A 299 -12.77 -5.37 12.10
N GLU A 300 -12.46 -5.04 13.35
CA GLU A 300 -13.40 -4.43 14.31
C GLU A 300 -13.98 -3.09 13.82
N PHE A 301 -13.25 -2.39 12.95
CA PHE A 301 -13.67 -1.11 12.34
C PHE A 301 -14.25 -1.27 10.92
N GLY A 302 -14.29 -2.48 10.37
CA GLY A 302 -14.75 -2.74 9.00
C GLY A 302 -16.24 -3.08 8.88
N GLY A 303 -16.96 -3.21 9.99
CA GLY A 303 -18.37 -3.63 10.04
C GLY A 303 -19.40 -2.56 9.65
N GLU A 304 -19.02 -1.28 9.56
CA GLU A 304 -19.96 -0.17 9.33
C GLU A 304 -20.01 0.31 7.86
N ASP A 305 -19.09 -0.12 6.99
CA ASP A 305 -19.00 0.33 5.58
C ASP A 305 -19.88 -0.50 4.60
N SER A 306 -20.94 -1.16 5.08
CA SER A 306 -21.83 -2.02 4.26
C SER A 306 -23.32 -1.74 4.47
N LEU A 307 -23.71 -0.46 4.53
CA LEU A 307 -25.10 -0.02 4.41
C LEU A 307 -25.25 1.09 3.37
#